data_AF-X1F5Y0-F1
#
_entry.id   AF-X1F5Y0-F1
#
_cell.length_a   1.000
_cell.length_b   1.000
_cell.length_c   1.000
_cell.angle_alpha   90.00
_cell.angle_beta   90.00
_cell.angle_gamma   90.00
#
_symmetry.space_group_name_H-M   'P 1'
#
loop_
_entity.id
_entity.type
_entity.pdbx_description
1 polymer ?
#
loop_
_entity_poly.entity_id
_entity_poly.type
_entity_poly.pdbx_seq_one_letter_code
_entity_poly.pdbx_strand_id
1 'polypeptide(L)' 'MPTHYISNWETWKELCEQNDIDPYKTLEFGIDEGGGNSTDFEYIGDIPQKEDSVE' A
#
# COMPACT_ATOMS: atom_id res chain seq x y z
N MET A 1 12.82 9.91 4.29
CA MET A 1 11.55 10.01 3.55
C MET A 1 10.44 9.92 4.58
N PRO A 2 9.42 10.78 4.55
CA PRO A 2 8.27 10.62 5.44
C PRO A 2 7.53 9.33 5.04
N THR A 3 7.32 8.43 6.00
CA THR A 3 6.51 7.22 5.81
C THR A 3 5.06 7.51 6.20
N HIS A 4 4.14 7.26 5.27
CA HIS A 4 2.71 7.38 5.46
C HIS A 4 2.11 6.01 5.74
N TYR A 5 1.59 5.85 6.95
CA TYR A 5 0.97 4.60 7.37
C TYR A 5 -0.51 4.56 6.99
N ILE A 6 -0.92 3.51 6.29
CA ILE A 6 -2.29 3.28 5.88
C ILE A 6 -2.80 2.06 6.66
N SER A 7 -3.81 2.25 7.50
CA SER A 7 -4.47 1.16 8.23
C SER A 7 -5.79 0.71 7.61
N ASN A 8 -6.35 1.51 6.68
CA ASN A 8 -7.57 1.17 5.97
C ASN A 8 -7.26 0.38 4.69
N TRP A 9 -7.80 -0.84 4.61
CA TRP A 9 -7.59 -1.73 3.47
C TRP A 9 -8.17 -1.20 2.15
N GLU A 10 -9.30 -0.50 2.17
CA GLU A 10 -9.88 0.08 0.96
C GLU A 10 -8.99 1.18 0.40
N THR A 11 -8.52 2.09 1.27
CA THR A 11 -7.58 3.16 0.89
C THR A 11 -6.27 2.60 0.34
N TRP A 12 -5.76 1.51 0.93
CA TRP A 12 -4.58 0.82 0.41
C TRP A 12 -4.82 0.21 -0.98
N LYS A 13 -5.96 -0.46 -1.17
CA LYS A 13 -6.33 -1.03 -2.48
C LYS A 13 -6.47 0.04 -3.55
N GLU A 14 -7.12 1.16 -3.25
CA GLU A 14 -7.24 2.29 -4.19
C GLU A 14 -5.86 2.84 -4.57
N LEU A 15 -4.97 3.03 -3.59
CA LEU A 15 -3.61 3.51 -3.83
C LEU A 15 -2.80 2.53 -4.70
N CYS A 16 -2.90 1.23 -4.43
CA CYS A 16 -2.25 0.21 -5.23
C CYS A 16 -2.82 0.12 -6.65
N GLU A 17 -4.13 0.20 -6.82
CA GLU A 17 -4.79 0.18 -8.14
C GLU A 17 -4.35 1.38 -9.00
N GLN A 18 -4.26 2.57 -8.42
CA GLN A 18 -3.79 3.78 -9.12
C GLN A 18 -2.34 3.66 -9.63
N ASN A 19 -1.53 2.81 -9.00
CA ASN A 19 -0.11 2.63 -9.31
C ASN A 19 0.18 1.29 -10.01
N ASP A 20 -0.84 0.50 -10.38
CA ASP A 20 -0.71 -0.84 -10.97
C ASP A 20 0.12 -1.81 -10.09
N ILE A 21 -0.01 -1.68 -8.77
CA ILE A 21 0.69 -2.48 -7.77
C ILE A 21 -0.25 -3.56 -7.23
N ASP A 22 0.26 -4.77 -6.99
CA ASP A 22 -0.49 -5.83 -6.32
C ASP A 22 -0.61 -5.53 -4.81
N PRO A 23 -1.79 -5.14 -4.29
CA PRO A 23 -1.95 -4.77 -2.89
C PRO A 23 -1.77 -5.97 -1.95
N TYR A 24 -1.81 -7.20 -2.45
CA TYR A 24 -1.65 -8.42 -1.65
C TYR A 24 -0.19 -8.82 -1.48
N LYS A 25 0.66 -8.54 -2.48
CA LYS A 25 2.10 -8.82 -2.42
C LYS A 25 2.92 -7.70 -1.78
N THR A 26 2.42 -6.47 -1.86
CA THR A 26 3.13 -5.29 -1.41
C THR A 26 2.61 -4.85 -0.04
N LEU A 27 3.54 -4.56 0.88
CA LEU A 27 3.26 -3.98 2.20
C LEU A 27 3.87 -2.59 2.38
N GLU A 28 4.97 -2.32 1.69
CA GLU A 28 5.64 -1.02 1.61
C GLU A 28 5.90 -0.71 0.13
N PHE A 29 5.60 0.51 -0.31
CA PHE A 29 6.09 1.00 -1.60
C PHE A 29 6.35 2.50 -1.59
N GLY A 30 7.33 2.92 -2.38
CA GLY A 30 7.72 4.32 -2.53
C GLY A 30 7.19 4.92 -3.83
N ILE A 31 6.77 6.18 -3.77
CA ILE A 31 6.44 7.00 -4.93
C ILE A 31 7.50 8.09 -5.07
N ASP A 32 8.07 8.22 -6.27
CA ASP A 32 8.92 9.36 -6.62
C ASP A 32 8.04 10.46 -7.25
N GLU A 33 7.83 11.55 -6.52
CA GLU A 33 6.97 12.65 -6.96
C GLU A 33 7.71 13.66 -7.87
N GLY A 34 8.97 13.36 -8.24
CA GLY A 34 9.84 14.26 -8.99
C GLY A 34 10.42 15.38 -8.13
N GLY A 35 11.68 15.75 -8.37
CA GLY A 35 12.36 16.83 -7.64
C GLY A 35 13.12 16.39 -6.38
N GLY A 36 13.36 15.09 -6.20
CA GLY A 36 14.19 14.54 -5.11
C GLY A 36 13.44 14.28 -3.80
N ASN A 37 12.12 14.42 -3.80
CA ASN A 37 11.26 14.00 -2.69
C ASN A 37 10.66 12.63 -3.02
N SER A 38 10.97 11.66 -2.18
CA SER A 38 10.33 10.34 -2.21
C SER A 38 9.45 10.18 -0.98
N THR A 39 8.26 9.64 -1.20
CA THR A 39 7.24 9.43 -0.17
C THR A 39 6.95 7.94 -0.11
N ASP A 40 7.11 7.35 1.07
CA ASP A 40 6.88 5.92 1.29
C ASP A 40 5.50 5.69 1.89
N PHE A 41 4.79 4.67 1.42
CA PHE A 41 3.50 4.24 1.93
C PHE A 41 3.62 2.83 2.48
N GLU A 42 3.21 2.62 3.73
CA GLU A 42 3.23 1.31 4.37
C GLU A 42 1.83 0.96 4.86
N TYR A 43 1.36 -0.23 4.48
CA TYR A 43 0.13 -0.78 5.02
C TYR A 43 0.38 -1.39 6.40
N ILE A 44 -0.19 -0.79 7.43
CA ILE A 44 -0.08 -1.23 8.83
C ILE A 44 -1.37 -1.86 9.36
N GLY A 45 -2.39 -1.98 8.53
CA GLY A 45 -3.61 -2.69 8.92
C GLY A 45 -3.33 -4.18 9.08
N ASP A 46 -4.13 -4.85 9.92
CA ASP A 46 -4.04 -6.28 10.10
C ASP A 46 -4.17 -7.01 8.74
N ILE A 47 -3.20 -7.88 8.44
CA ILE A 47 -3.20 -8.78 7.26
C ILE A 47 -3.84 -10.15 7.58
N PRO A 48 -5.10 -10.22 8.04
CA PRO A 48 -5.91 -11.42 7.82
C PRO A 48 -7.18 -11.16 6.99
N GLN A 49 -7.47 -9.92 6.55
CA GLN A 49 -8.55 -9.65 5.58
C GLN A 49 -8.21 -10.06 4.12
N LYS A 50 -6.98 -10.53 3.88
CA LYS A 50 -6.44 -10.85 2.54
C LYS A 50 -6.52 -12.32 2.14
N GLU A 51 -6.70 -13.22 3.10
CA GLU A 51 -6.93 -14.64 2.83
C GLU A 51 -8.39 -14.99 3.13
N ASP A 52 -9.30 -14.52 2.28
CA ASP A 52 -10.41 -15.41 1.92
C ASP A 52 -9.79 -16.45 0.98
N SER A 53 -9.13 -17.44 1.56
CA SER A 53 -8.93 -18.72 0.88
C SER A 53 -10.33 -19.23 0.57
N VAL A 54 -10.80 -18.91 -0.63
CA VAL A 54 -11.98 -19.52 -1.24
C VAL A 54 -11.84 -21.04 -1.08
N GLU A 55 -12.82 -21.64 -0.39
CA GLU A 55 -12.95 -23.08 -0.14
C GLU A 55 -12.66 -23.97 -1.37
#